data_AF-A0A6L8KDK0-F1
#
_entry.id   AF-A0A6L8KDK0-F1
#
_cell.length_a   1.000
_cell.length_b   1.000
_cell.length_c   1.000
_cell.angle_alpha   90.00
_cell.angle_beta   90.00
_cell.angle_gamma   90.00
#
_symmetry.space_group_name_H-M   'P 1'
#
loop_
_entity.id
_entity.type
_entity.pdbx_description
1 polymer ?
#
loop_
_entity_poly.entity_id
_entity_poly.type
_entity_poly.pdbx_seq_one_letter_code
_entity_poly.pdbx_strand_id
1 'polypeptide(L)' 'MKPIVIHTASTADRKAYAVRRMNAAAQRLLHANTVAEEIKAGHWVLAWAVAAGARPSSRSAAGSVESFVALNLH' A
#
# COMPACT_ATOMS: atom_id res chain seq x y z
N MET A 1 -38.18 -15.20 8.57
CA MET A 1 -36.79 -14.69 8.65
C MET A 1 -36.55 -13.82 7.44
N LYS A 2 -36.09 -12.57 7.59
CA LYS A 2 -35.79 -11.69 6.45
C LYS A 2 -34.41 -12.06 5.88
N PRO A 3 -34.25 -12.23 4.56
CA PRO A 3 -32.95 -12.55 3.97
C PRO A 3 -32.01 -11.33 4.07
N ILE A 4 -30.78 -11.57 4.53
CA ILE A 4 -29.69 -10.58 4.48
C ILE A 4 -29.01 -10.73 3.12
N VAL A 5 -29.14 -9.72 2.26
CA VAL A 5 -28.51 -9.71 0.93
C VAL A 5 -27.23 -8.88 0.99
N ILE A 6 -26.07 -9.55 0.98
CA ILE A 6 -24.77 -8.89 0.94
C ILE A 6 -24.46 -8.53 -0.51
N HIS A 7 -24.51 -7.25 -0.83
CA HIS A 7 -24.09 -6.74 -2.14
C HIS A 7 -22.57 -6.64 -2.13
N THR A 8 -21.89 -7.43 -2.97
CA THR A 8 -20.44 -7.31 -3.10
C THR A 8 -20.12 -6.09 -3.96
N ALA A 9 -19.25 -5.20 -3.46
CA ALA A 9 -18.81 -4.04 -4.21
C ALA A 9 -18.20 -4.48 -5.55
N SER A 10 -18.52 -3.75 -6.63
CA SER A 10 -18.04 -4.07 -7.97
C SER A 10 -16.51 -4.00 -8.01
N THR A 11 -15.91 -4.71 -8.97
CA THR A 11 -14.46 -4.65 -9.20
C THR A 11 -13.98 -3.23 -9.51
N ALA A 12 -14.80 -2.44 -10.22
CA ALA A 12 -14.54 -1.03 -10.50
C ALA A 12 -14.49 -0.19 -9.21
N ASP A 13 -15.42 -0.42 -8.28
CA ASP A 13 -15.46 0.29 -6.99
C ASP A 13 -14.24 -0.02 -6.13
N ARG A 14 -13.80 -1.28 -6.12
CA ARG A 14 -12.60 -1.70 -5.39
C ARG A 14 -11.34 -1.05 -5.94
N LYS A 15 -11.20 -1.00 -7.28
CA LYS A 15 -10.08 -0.33 -7.93
C LYS A 15 -10.08 1.18 -7.65
N ALA A 16 -11.23 1.84 -7.78
CA ALA A 16 -11.37 3.25 -7.47
C ALA A 16 -11.04 3.56 -6.01
N TYR A 17 -11.49 2.70 -5.08
CA TYR A 17 -11.13 2.79 -3.68
C TYR A 17 -9.62 2.63 -3.46
N ALA A 18 -8.99 1.64 -4.09
CA ALA A 18 -7.55 1.42 -3.99
C ALA A 18 -6.75 2.64 -4.49
N VAL A 19 -7.14 3.22 -5.63
CA VAL A 19 -6.51 4.45 -6.16
C VAL A 19 -6.66 5.62 -5.18
N ARG A 20 -7.84 5.83 -4.59
CA ARG A 20 -8.03 6.88 -3.57
C ARG A 20 -7.11 6.69 -2.37
N ARG A 21 -6.97 5.46 -1.90
CA ARG A 21 -6.11 5.13 -0.75
C ARG A 21 -4.62 5.26 -1.09
N MET A 22 -4.23 4.92 -2.32
CA MET A 22 -2.88 5.14 -2.85
C MET A 22 -2.54 6.64 -2.84
N ASN A 23 -3.43 7.49 -3.36
CA ASN A 23 -3.22 8.94 -3.34
C ASN A 23 -3.09 9.50 -1.93
N ALA A 24 -3.91 9.04 -0.99
CA ALA A 24 -3.80 9.44 0.42
C ALA A 24 -2.48 8.97 1.07
N ALA A 25 -1.94 7.83 0.67
CA ALA A 25 -0.63 7.37 1.13
C ALA A 25 0.51 8.20 0.49
N ALA A 26 0.39 8.54 -0.79
CA ALA A 26 1.37 9.38 -1.49
C ALA A 26 1.43 10.80 -0.90
N GLN A 27 0.28 11.38 -0.54
CA GLN A 27 0.24 12.65 0.18
C GLN A 27 0.96 12.56 1.53
N ARG A 28 0.77 11.47 2.29
CA ARG A 28 1.51 11.25 3.54
C ARG A 28 3.01 11.12 3.32
N LEU A 29 3.42 10.49 2.22
CA LEU A 29 4.82 10.36 1.85
C LEU A 29 5.45 11.74 1.58
N LEU A 30 4.76 12.61 0.84
CA LEU A 30 5.22 13.97 0.53
C LEU A 30 5.34 14.88 1.77
N HIS A 31 4.59 14.57 2.83
CA HIS A 31 4.57 15.33 4.07
C HIS A 31 5.25 14.59 5.24
N ALA A 32 5.99 13.52 4.98
CA ALA A 32 6.72 12.79 6.01
C ALA A 32 7.85 13.65 6.57
N ASN A 33 7.91 13.78 7.89
CA ASN A 33 8.96 14.56 8.57
C ASN A 33 10.07 13.65 9.11
N THR A 34 9.82 12.35 9.16
CA THR A 34 10.77 11.33 9.62
C THR A 34 10.94 10.22 8.59
N VAL A 35 12.12 9.62 8.58
CA VAL A 35 12.43 8.45 7.73
C VAL A 35 11.45 7.30 8.01
N ALA A 36 11.04 7.12 9.26
CA ALA A 36 10.07 6.09 9.63
C ALA A 36 8.67 6.34 9.02
N GLU A 37 8.22 7.59 8.98
CA GLU A 37 6.97 7.98 8.32
C GLU A 37 7.05 7.79 6.81
N GLU A 38 8.19 8.14 6.22
CA GLU A 38 8.46 7.97 4.79
C GLU A 38 8.37 6.50 4.39
N ILE A 39 9.10 5.61 5.09
CA ILE A 39 9.07 4.17 4.85
C ILE A 39 7.64 3.61 4.98
N LYS A 40 6.94 4.00 6.05
CA LYS A 40 5.57 3.55 6.29
C LYS A 40 4.65 4.00 5.15
N ALA A 41 4.68 5.28 4.78
CA ALA A 41 3.85 5.82 3.71
C ALA A 41 4.18 5.18 2.36
N GLY A 42 5.46 4.93 2.06
CA GLY A 42 5.92 4.22 0.87
C GLY A 42 5.36 2.80 0.76
N HIS A 43 5.38 2.04 1.86
CA HIS A 43 4.74 0.72 1.91
C HIS A 43 3.23 0.78 1.63
N TRP A 44 2.53 1.78 2.19
CA TRP A 44 1.11 1.96 1.91
C TRP A 44 0.84 2.31 0.45
N VAL A 45 1.66 3.16 -0.18
CA VAL A 45 1.55 3.47 -1.62
C VAL A 45 1.67 2.19 -2.43
N LEU A 46 2.70 1.38 -2.18
CA LEU A 46 2.92 0.14 -2.92
C LEU A 46 1.78 -0.86 -2.73
N ALA A 47 1.31 -1.05 -1.50
CA ALA A 47 0.21 -1.96 -1.20
C ALA A 47 -1.09 -1.58 -1.94
N TRP A 48 -1.43 -0.28 -1.96
CA TRP A 48 -2.61 0.20 -2.67
C TRP A 48 -2.44 0.23 -4.19
N ALA A 49 -1.21 0.43 -4.69
CA ALA A 49 -0.90 0.28 -6.11
C ALA A 49 -1.16 -1.15 -6.60
N VAL A 50 -0.70 -2.15 -5.85
CA VAL A 50 -0.98 -3.57 -6.16
C VAL A 50 -2.48 -3.86 -6.12
N ALA A 51 -3.19 -3.36 -5.12
CA ALA A 51 -4.64 -3.49 -5.03
C ALA A 51 -5.39 -2.79 -6.18
N ALA A 52 -4.82 -1.74 -6.77
CA ALA A 52 -5.33 -1.07 -7.96
C ALA A 52 -5.00 -1.81 -9.28
N GLY A 53 -4.22 -2.89 -9.20
CA GLY A 53 -3.83 -3.72 -10.34
C GLY A 53 -2.46 -3.41 -10.93
N ALA A 54 -1.62 -2.61 -10.26
CA ALA A 54 -0.23 -2.46 -10.65
C ALA A 54 0.50 -3.80 -10.47
N ARG A 55 1.22 -4.25 -11.50
CA ARG A 55 2.10 -5.42 -11.38
C ARG A 55 3.44 -4.95 -10.80
N PRO A 56 3.81 -5.38 -9.58
CA PRO A 56 5.14 -5.09 -9.07
C PRO A 56 6.15 -5.79 -9.99
N SER A 57 7.02 -5.01 -10.64
CA SER A 57 8.14 -5.60 -11.37
C SER A 57 9.02 -6.35 -10.36
N SER A 58 9.37 -7.59 -10.67
CA SER A 58 10.16 -8.51 -9.83
C SER A 58 11.51 -7.92 -9.39
N ARG A 59 11.94 -6.82 -10.01
CA ARG A 59 13.21 -6.14 -9.79
C ARG A 59 13.25 -5.18 -8.59
N SER A 60 12.09 -4.73 -8.07
CA SER A 60 12.05 -3.70 -7.01
C SER A 60 11.53 -4.17 -5.66
N ALA A 61 10.98 -5.38 -5.54
CA ALA A 61 10.48 -5.90 -4.26
C ALA A 61 11.59 -6.52 -3.38
N ALA A 62 12.69 -6.98 -3.98
CA ALA A 62 13.82 -7.56 -3.25
C ALA A 62 14.75 -6.50 -2.61
N GLY A 63 14.72 -5.25 -3.07
CA GLY A 63 15.66 -4.22 -2.62
C GLY A 63 15.24 -3.40 -1.41
N SER A 64 13.96 -3.45 -0.99
CA SER A 64 13.44 -2.53 0.05
C SER A 64 13.12 -3.20 1.39
N VAL A 65 13.17 -4.53 1.49
CA VAL A 65 12.81 -5.27 2.71
C VAL A 65 14.01 -5.97 3.38
N GLU A 66 15.16 -6.03 2.72
CA GLU A 66 16.34 -6.79 3.22
C GLU A 66 17.30 -5.99 4.12
N SER A 67 17.09 -4.69 4.37
CA SER A 67 18.07 -3.89 5.15
C SER A 67 17.50 -3.27 6.43
N PHE A 68 16.90 -4.09 7.32
CA PHE A 68 16.71 -3.66 8.72
C PHE A 68 16.94 -4.75 9.77
N VAL A 69 17.12 -6.02 9.38
CA VAL A 69 17.55 -7.07 10.33
C VAL A 69 19.06 -7.00 10.60
N ALA A 70 19.85 -6.34 9.75
CA ALA A 70 21.30 -6.22 9.89
C ALA A 70 21.80 -5.07 10.80
N LEU A 71 20.91 -4.25 11.38
CA LEU A 71 21.30 -3.09 12.21
C LEU A 71 21.22 -3.34 13.73
N ASN A 72 20.98 -4.58 14.19
CA ASN A 72 20.86 -4.90 15.62
C ASN A 72 21.70 -6.11 16.07
N LEU A 73 22.99 -6.14 15.75
CA LEU A 73 23.95 -6.98 16.47
C LEU A 73 25.26 -6.22 16.62
N HIS A 74 25.39 -5.52 17.76
CA HIS A 74 26.64 -4.97 18.25
C HIS A 74 26.88 -5.42 19.68
#